data_AF-A0A938UEB9-F1
#
_entry.id   AF-A0A938UEB9-F1
#
_cell.length_a   1.000
_cell.length_b   1.000
_cell.length_c   1.000
_cell.angle_alpha   90.00
_cell.angle_beta   90.00
_cell.angle_gamma   90.00
#
_symmetry.space_group_name_H-M   'P 1'
#
loop_
_entity.id
_entity.type
_entity.pdbx_description
1 polymer ?
#
loop_
_entity_poly.entity_id
_entity_poly.type
_entity_poly.pdbx_seq_one_letter_code
_entity_poly.pdbx_strand_id
1 'polypeptide(L)' 'MFECIVDSAQWAVLKQRLIDIIDPKKDSLRFYYLGLNWKRRVEHVGAKQGIDQEGPLIV' A
#
# COMPACT_ATOMS: atom_id res chain seq x y z
N MET A 1 6.07 0.32 5.96
CA MET A 1 5.13 1.00 5.04
C MET A 1 4.98 0.10 3.83
N PHE A 2 3.76 -0.27 3.46
CA PHE A 2 3.49 -1.06 2.27
C PHE A 2 2.61 -0.24 1.33
N GLU A 3 2.88 -0.33 0.04
CA GLU A 3 2.05 0.21 -1.03
C GLU A 3 1.44 -0.98 -1.78
N CYS A 4 0.12 -0.99 -1.92
CA CYS A 4 -0.62 -2.09 -2.52
C CYS A 4 -1.54 -1.54 -3.61
N ILE A 5 -1.37 -2.02 -4.84
CA ILE A 5 -2.31 -1.79 -5.94
C ILE A 5 -3.23 -3.01 -6.00
N VAL A 6 -4.47 -2.83 -5.55
CA VAL A 6 -5.46 -3.92 -5.45
C VAL A 6 -6.83 -3.43 -5.91
N ASP A 7 -7.60 -4.32 -6.52
CA ASP A 7 -9.02 -4.04 -6.80
C ASP A 7 -9.88 -4.14 -5.52
N SER A 8 -11.17 -3.79 -5.64
CA SER A 8 -12.11 -3.77 -4.51
C SER A 8 -12.29 -5.14 -3.83
N ALA A 9 -12.26 -6.23 -4.59
CA ALA A 9 -12.44 -7.58 -4.06
C ALA A 9 -11.18 -8.05 -3.32
N GLN A 10 -10.01 -7.84 -3.93
CA GLN A 10 -8.71 -8.10 -3.32
C GLN A 10 -8.52 -7.27 -2.05
N TRP A 11 -8.91 -6.00 -2.07
CA TRP A 11 -8.85 -5.12 -0.91
C TRP A 11 -9.65 -5.65 0.27
N ALA A 12 -10.88 -6.12 0.04
CA ALA A 12 -11.73 -6.66 1.10
C ALA A 12 -11.06 -7.84 1.82
N VAL A 13 -10.49 -8.77 1.05
CA VAL A 13 -9.77 -9.94 1.59
C VAL A 13 -8.48 -9.52 2.31
N LEU A 14 -7.68 -8.64 1.71
CA LEU A 14 -6.42 -8.17 2.29
C LEU A 14 -6.66 -7.43 3.62
N LYS A 15 -7.62 -6.52 3.65
CA LYS A 15 -7.97 -5.74 4.85
C LYS A 15 -8.35 -6.66 6.00
N GLN A 16 -9.21 -7.65 5.75
CA GLN A 16 -9.64 -8.58 6.79
C GLN A 16 -8.46 -9.38 7.34
N ARG A 17 -7.62 -9.94 6.46
CA ARG A 17 -6.42 -10.68 6.86
C ARG A 17 -5.47 -9.84 7.72
N LEU A 18 -5.25 -8.58 7.37
CA LEU A 18 -4.39 -7.70 8.16
C LEU A 18 -4.97 -7.43 9.55
N ILE A 19 -6.28 -7.19 9.65
CA ILE A 19 -6.96 -6.98 10.93
C ILE A 19 -6.89 -8.24 11.81
N ASP A 20 -7.02 -9.42 11.22
CA ASP A 20 -6.98 -10.70 11.95
C ASP A 20 -5.58 -11.05 12.49
N ILE A 21 -4.51 -10.54 11.88
CA ILE A 21 -3.13 -10.88 12.24
C ILE A 21 -2.55 -9.99 13.35
N ILE A 22 -3.02 -8.74 13.47
CA ILE A 22 -2.46 -7.79 14.44
C ILE A 22 -2.97 -8.04 15.88
N ASP A 23 -2.21 -7.60 16.88
CA ASP A 23 -2.72 -7.40 18.25
C ASP A 23 -3.13 -5.92 18.42
N PRO A 24 -4.43 -5.57 18.44
CA PRO A 24 -4.86 -4.16 18.49
C PRO A 24 -4.46 -3.40 19.76
N LYS A 25 -3.94 -4.08 20.80
CA LYS A 25 -3.43 -3.43 22.01
C LYS A 25 -1.97 -3.01 21.89
N LYS A 26 -1.24 -3.56 20.93
CA LYS A 26 0.20 -3.34 20.73
C LYS A 26 0.52 -2.76 19.36
N ASP A 27 -0.28 -3.14 18.37
CA ASP A 27 -0.09 -2.82 16.97
C ASP A 27 -1.14 -1.83 16.49
N SER A 28 -0.83 -1.15 15.40
CA SER A 28 -1.78 -0.26 14.72
C SER A 28 -1.66 -0.39 13.21
N LEU A 29 -2.80 -0.32 12.53
CA LEU A 29 -2.88 -0.26 11.07
C LEU A 29 -3.47 1.09 10.67
N ARG A 30 -2.87 1.70 9.65
CA ARG A 30 -3.40 2.90 8.99
C ARG A 30 -3.50 2.63 7.51
N PHE A 31 -4.70 2.78 6.96
CA PHE A 31 -4.98 2.56 5.55
C PHE A 31 -5.20 3.89 4.85
N TYR A 32 -4.41 4.17 3.81
CA TYR A 32 -4.51 5.38 3.01
C TYR A 32 -5.06 5.04 1.62
N TYR A 33 -6.25 5.54 1.31
CA TYR A 33 -6.91 5.32 0.03
C TYR A 33 -6.53 6.45 -0.94
N LEU A 34 -5.54 6.20 -1.79
CA LEU A 34 -5.04 7.22 -2.72
C LEU A 34 -5.84 7.30 -4.02
N GLY A 35 -6.55 6.22 -4.37
CA GLY A 35 -7.38 6.13 -5.58
C GLY A 35 -6.58 5.98 -6.87
N LEU A 36 -7.27 5.96 -8.01
CA LEU A 36 -6.68 5.73 -9.34
C LEU A 36 -5.55 6.72 -9.69
N ASN A 37 -5.63 7.97 -9.22
CA ASN A 37 -4.66 9.03 -9.51
C ASN A 37 -3.61 9.20 -8.40
N TRP A 38 -3.25 8.12 -7.70
CA TRP A 38 -2.35 8.14 -6.55
C TRP A 38 -0.96 8.70 -6.87
N LYS A 39 -0.45 8.50 -8.10
CA LYS A 39 0.91 8.94 -8.51
C LYS A 39 1.15 10.44 -8.30
N ARG A 40 0.11 11.27 -8.39
CA ARG A 40 0.21 12.73 -8.16
C ARG A 40 0.06 13.15 -6.69
N ARG A 41 -0.27 12.20 -5.82
CA ARG A 41 -0.51 12.42 -4.38
C ARG A 41 0.63 11.90 -3.51
N VAL A 42 1.68 11.36 -4.13
CA VAL A 42 2.86 10.83 -3.46
C VAL A 42 4.07 11.62 -3.92
N GLU A 43 4.77 12.22 -2.96
CA GLU A 43 6.05 12.88 -3.15
C GLU A 43 7.10 12.14 -2.34
N HIS A 44 8.24 11.86 -2.95
CA HIS A 44 9.36 11.19 -2.30
C HIS A 44 10.60 12.07 -2.38
N VAL A 45 11.25 12.28 -1.23
CA VAL A 45 12.48 13.07 -1.10
C VAL A 45 13.54 12.21 -0.41
N GLY A 46 14.67 11.95 -1.09
CA GLY A 46 15.78 11.19 -0.54
C GLY A 46 16.47 10.23 -1.53
N ALA A 47 17.41 9.44 -0.99
CA ALA A 47 18.42 8.73 -1.79
C ALA A 47 17.94 7.50 -2.58
N LYS A 48 16.79 6.90 -2.23
CA LYS A 48 16.32 5.66 -2.88
C LYS A 48 15.01 5.91 -3.59
N GLN A 49 15.02 5.97 -4.93
CA GLN A 49 13.75 6.04 -5.68
C GLN A 49 12.81 4.90 -5.25
N GLY A 50 11.54 5.22 -5.06
CA GLY A 50 10.51 4.22 -4.83
C GLY A 50 10.46 3.23 -5.98
N ILE A 51 10.15 1.97 -5.69
CA ILE A 51 9.96 0.95 -6.72
C ILE A 51 8.71 1.34 -7.51
N ASP A 52 8.80 1.42 -8.83
CA ASP A 52 7.62 1.58 -9.67
C ASP A 52 6.80 0.29 -9.61
N GLN A 53 5.72 0.32 -8.84
CA GLN A 53 4.81 -0.80 -8.62
C GLN A 53 4.14 -1.28 -9.91
N GLU A 54 4.03 -0.42 -10.93
CA GLU A 54 3.48 -0.76 -12.26
C GLU A 54 4.57 -0.86 -13.33
N GLY A 55 5.83 -0.61 -12.97
CA GLY A 55 6.96 -0.65 -13.87
C GLY A 55 7.36 -2.09 -14.22
N PRO A 56 8.08 -2.29 -15.33
CA PRO A 56 8.60 -3.60 -15.68
C PRO A 56 9.58 -4.09 -14.60
N LEU A 57 9.48 -5.38 -14.24
CA LEU A 57 10.35 -6.00 -13.21
C LEU A 57 11.82 -6.10 -13.63
N ILE A 58 12.10 -6.01 -14.93
CA ILE A 58 13.43 -6.05 -15.54
C ILE A 58 13.46 -4.98 -16.65
N VAL A 59 14.55 -4.20 -16.71
CA VAL A 59 14.83 -3.20 -17.77
C VAL A 59 15.96 -3.72 -18.65
#